data_AF-A0A3B0T647-F1
#
_entry.id   AF-A0A3B0T647-F1
#
_cell.length_a   1.000
_cell.length_b   1.000
_cell.length_c   1.000
_cell.angle_alpha   90.00
_cell.angle_beta   90.00
_cell.angle_gamma   90.00
#
_symmetry.space_group_name_H-M   'P 1'
#
loop_
_entity.id
_entity.type
_entity.pdbx_description
1 polymer ?
#
loop_
_entity_poly.entity_id
_entity_poly.type
_entity_poly.pdbx_seq_one_letter_code
_entity_poly.pdbx_strand_id
1 'polypeptide(L)' 'MTSTTQIQSLSLSQRMIAGSLALFIGLSLIVGTGFAQNIAVHNGAHDTRHAMGFPCH' A
#
# COMPACT_ATOMS: atom_id res chain seq x y z
N MET A 1 6.72 7.70 -38.90
CA MET A 1 5.92 6.65 -38.26
C MET A 1 5.42 7.20 -36.93
N THR A 2 4.14 7.56 -36.85
CA THR A 2 3.52 8.13 -35.63
C THR A 2 2.74 7.03 -34.93
N SER A 3 3.28 6.50 -33.83
CA SER A 3 2.56 5.55 -32.98
C SER A 3 1.57 6.30 -32.10
N THR A 4 0.27 6.09 -32.34
CA THR A 4 -0.79 6.60 -31.48
C THR A 4 -0.94 5.69 -30.27
N THR A 5 -0.64 6.21 -29.07
CA THR A 5 -0.86 5.49 -27.82
C THR A 5 -2.36 5.44 -27.52
N GLN A 6 -2.98 4.27 -27.69
CA GLN A 6 -4.35 4.01 -27.25
C GLN A 6 -4.38 3.88 -25.73
N ILE A 7 -5.14 4.75 -25.05
CA ILE A 7 -5.36 4.65 -23.60
C ILE A 7 -6.50 3.64 -23.38
N GLN A 8 -6.14 2.40 -23.01
CA GLN A 8 -7.12 1.40 -22.59
C GLN A 8 -7.66 1.76 -21.20
N SER A 9 -8.98 1.88 -21.08
CA SER A 9 -9.63 2.05 -19.79
C SER A 9 -9.79 0.69 -19.08
N LEU A 10 -9.44 0.62 -17.79
CA LEU A 10 -9.71 -0.58 -16.98
C LEU A 10 -11.22 -0.74 -16.78
N SER A 11 -11.71 -1.96 -16.96
CA SER A 11 -13.08 -2.35 -16.59
C SER A 11 -13.29 -2.25 -15.08
N LEU A 12 -14.57 -2.16 -14.65
CA LEU A 12 -14.93 -2.14 -13.23
C LEU A 12 -14.38 -3.36 -12.48
N SER A 13 -14.49 -4.56 -13.07
CA SER A 13 -13.97 -5.80 -12.47
C SER A 13 -12.47 -5.72 -12.17
N GLN A 14 -11.68 -5.23 -13.14
CA GLN A 14 -10.22 -5.07 -12.95
C GLN A 14 -9.89 -4.09 -11.82
N ARG A 15 -10.65 -2.98 -11.71
CA ARG A 15 -10.47 -2.01 -10.61
C ARG A 15 -10.85 -2.61 -9.27
N MET A 16 -11.93 -3.37 -9.21
CA MET A 16 -12.37 -4.03 -7.98
C MET A 16 -11.36 -5.06 -7.51
N ILE A 17 -10.83 -5.90 -8.42
CA ILE A 17 -9.78 -6.88 -8.10
C ILE A 17 -8.54 -6.17 -7.54
N ALA A 18 -8.07 -5.12 -8.22
CA ALA A 18 -6.92 -4.35 -7.77
C ALA A 18 -7.16 -3.70 -6.39
N GLY A 19 -8.34 -3.10 -6.20
CA GLY A 19 -8.73 -2.47 -4.94
C GLY A 19 -8.85 -3.47 -3.78
N SER A 20 -9.46 -4.64 -4.02
CA SER A 20 -9.55 -5.71 -3.02
C SER A 20 -8.18 -6.26 -2.64
N LEU A 21 -7.27 -6.42 -3.60
CA LEU A 21 -5.90 -6.85 -3.32
C LEU A 21 -5.14 -5.81 -2.51
N ALA A 22 -5.24 -4.53 -2.89
CA ALA A 22 -4.63 -3.43 -2.14
C ALA A 22 -5.16 -3.36 -0.70
N LEU A 23 -6.48 -3.52 -0.51
CA LEU A 23 -7.11 -3.57 0.81
C LEU A 23 -6.60 -4.76 1.63
N PHE A 24 -6.53 -5.96 1.02
CA PHE A 24 -6.02 -7.15 1.70
C PHE A 24 -4.58 -6.99 2.15
N ILE A 25 -3.72 -6.44 1.29
CA ILE A 25 -2.32 -6.16 1.63
C ILE A 25 -2.24 -5.12 2.76
N GLY A 26 -2.98 -4.01 2.65
CA GLY A 26 -3.00 -2.96 3.67
C GLY A 26 -3.44 -3.47 5.04
N LEU A 27 -4.53 -4.25 5.09
CA LEU A 27 -5.01 -4.88 6.32
C LEU A 27 -3.99 -5.87 6.89
N SER A 28 -3.34 -6.66 6.04
CA SER A 28 -2.30 -7.60 6.46
C SER A 28 -1.11 -6.88 7.11
N LEU A 29 -0.71 -5.72 6.59
CA LEU A 29 0.36 -4.91 7.17
C LEU A 29 -0.04 -4.34 8.53
N ILE A 30 -1.26 -3.82 8.66
CA ILE A 30 -1.78 -3.26 9.93
C ILE A 30 -1.84 -4.35 11.01
N VAL A 31 -2.50 -5.48 10.71
CA VAL A 31 -2.63 -6.58 11.67
C VAL A 31 -1.26 -7.20 11.96
N GLY A 32 -0.46 -7.45 10.93
CA GLY A 32 0.85 -8.08 11.08
C GLY A 32 1.81 -7.27 11.96
N THR A 33 1.88 -5.95 11.77
CA THR A 33 2.75 -5.08 12.58
C THR A 33 2.16 -4.78 13.97
N GLY A 34 0.84 -4.62 14.07
CA GLY A 34 0.15 -4.35 15.33
C GLY A 34 0.23 -5.49 16.34
N PHE A 35 0.24 -6.74 15.88
CA PHE A 35 0.33 -7.94 16.73
C PHE A 35 1.67 -8.68 16.62
N ALA A 36 2.69 -8.06 16.00
CA ALA A 36 4.02 -8.66 15.93
C ALA A 36 4.62 -8.83 17.33
N GLN A 37 4.94 -10.08 17.70
CA GLN A 37 5.72 -10.35 18.92
C GLN A 37 7.19 -9.92 18.78
N ASN A 38 7.66 -9.78 17.53
CA ASN A 38 9.00 -9.28 17.25
C ASN A 38 9.03 -7.76 17.41
N ILE A 39 9.75 -7.29 18.43
CA ILE A 39 9.87 -5.87 18.77
C ILE A 39 10.45 -5.03 17.63
N ALA A 40 11.33 -5.59 16.78
CA ALA A 40 11.90 -4.85 15.65
C ALA A 40 10.84 -4.52 14.59
N VAL A 41 9.91 -5.44 14.33
CA VAL A 41 8.83 -5.26 13.34
C VAL A 41 7.80 -4.26 13.86
N HIS A 42 7.41 -4.38 15.12
CA HIS A 42 6.48 -3.46 15.76
C HIS A 42 7.07 -2.04 15.86
N ASN A 43 8.32 -1.93 16.32
CA ASN A 43 9.01 -0.64 16.41
C ASN A 43 9.26 -0.02 15.05
N GLY A 44 9.61 -0.79 14.01
CA GLY A 44 9.78 -0.25 12.66
C GLY A 44 8.49 0.35 12.07
N ALA A 45 7.34 -0.28 12.33
CA ALA A 45 6.03 0.28 11.97
C ALA A 45 5.73 1.56 12.77
N HIS A 46 6.08 1.56 14.06
CA HIS A 46 5.99 2.73 14.91
C HIS A 46 6.88 3.89 14.41
N ASP A 47 8.14 3.63 14.08
CA ASP A 47 9.09 4.63 13.60
C ASP A 47 8.68 5.20 12.24
N THR A 48 8.16 4.35 11.35
CA THR A 48 7.60 4.80 10.06
C THR A 48 6.49 5.81 10.31
N ARG A 49 5.53 5.54 11.20
CA ARG A 49 4.43 6.49 11.50
C ARG A 49 4.93 7.83 12.03
N HIS A 50 6.05 7.83 12.77
CA HIS A 50 6.69 9.06 13.23
C HIS A 50 7.39 9.80 12.08
N ALA A 51 8.06 9.08 11.17
CA ALA A 51 8.70 9.65 9.98
C ALA A 51 7.69 10.18 8.94
N MET A 52 6.52 9.55 8.79
CA MET A 52 5.45 10.05 7.92
C MET A 52 4.78 11.32 8.46
N GLY A 53 4.97 11.62 9.76
CA GLY A 53 4.31 12.70 10.46
C GLY A 53 4.93 14.09 10.28
N PHE A 54 6.21 14.23 9.88
CA PHE A 54 6.89 15.54 9.82
C PHE A 54 8.18 15.53 8.97
N PRO A 55 8.59 16.72 8.47
CA PRO A 55 8.45 17.16 7.09
C PRO A 55 9.58 16.67 6.16
N CYS A 56 9.45 16.96 4.87
CA CYS A 56 10.42 16.65 3.82
C CYS A 56 11.70 17.53 3.90
N HIS A 57 12.18 17.86 5.11
CA HIS A 57 13.45 18.55 5.36
C HIS A 57 14.22 17.85 6.46
#